data_AF-A0A3E0QQ05-F1
#
_entry.id   AF-A0A3E0QQ05-F1
#
_cell.length_a   1.000
_cell.length_b   1.000
_cell.length_c   1.000
_cell.angle_alpha   90.00
_cell.angle_beta   90.00
_cell.angle_gamma   90.00
#
_symmetry.space_group_name_H-M   'P 1'
#
loop_
_entity.id
_entity.type
_entity.pdbx_description
1 polymer ?
#
loop_
_entity_poly.entity_id
_entity_poly.type
_entity_poly.pdbx_seq_one_letter_code
_entity_poly.pdbx_strand_id
1 'polypeptide(L)'
;MSVRMKTAAALFAAMLLLAACQSGIVQPDATETSYSGTLRVALFGGYSFQSTPYPAGNKPYPIHDRIKAFMEQNPNVQIEVTDFPSLSAKPTAVREALDDPDGYDIIEMNIHEARLAGNGRLSSLESRIQENKPRWDGDYAKVIEQAEIDGIPYLLPVRSDPMMVYYDRLAFAQLGLPEPREGWPLEEFASAANRLAEAGLSVAFRSISTRRSPSSADSEACTRHLIIRTSKFIWTAARPSRLSSSMPA
;
A
#
# COMPACT_ATOMS: atom_id res chain seq x y z
N MET A 1 -77.79 -15.25 -32.68
CA MET A 1 -78.74 -15.16 -31.56
C MET A 1 -78.18 -14.21 -30.52
N SER A 2 -78.90 -13.11 -30.25
CA SER A 2 -78.52 -12.08 -29.27
C SER A 2 -79.06 -12.40 -27.89
N VAL A 3 -78.29 -12.17 -26.82
CA VAL A 3 -78.73 -11.67 -25.49
C VAL A 3 -77.47 -11.08 -24.83
N ARG A 4 -77.20 -9.77 -24.89
CA ARG A 4 -77.53 -8.72 -23.91
C ARG A 4 -77.22 -9.02 -22.42
N MET A 5 -76.23 -8.26 -21.92
CA MET A 5 -76.40 -7.31 -20.80
C MET A 5 -76.42 -7.89 -19.37
N LYS A 6 -75.45 -7.48 -18.54
CA LYS A 6 -75.66 -6.48 -17.47
C LYS A 6 -74.38 -6.27 -16.63
N THR A 7 -74.04 -5.01 -16.49
CA THR A 7 -73.17 -4.41 -15.49
C THR A 7 -73.66 -4.68 -14.06
N ALA A 8 -72.73 -4.86 -13.11
CA ALA A 8 -72.97 -4.58 -11.70
C ALA A 8 -71.65 -4.19 -11.03
N ALA A 9 -71.53 -2.91 -10.69
CA ALA A 9 -70.53 -2.37 -9.78
C ALA A 9 -71.10 -2.36 -8.35
N ALA A 10 -70.32 -2.82 -7.38
CA ALA A 10 -70.42 -2.49 -5.95
C ALA A 10 -69.14 -3.05 -5.26
N LEU A 11 -68.12 -2.26 -4.94
CA LEU A 11 -67.95 -1.53 -3.67
C LEU A 11 -68.32 -2.37 -2.44
N PHE A 12 -67.31 -2.95 -1.75
CA PHE A 12 -67.12 -2.74 -0.31
C PHE A 12 -65.72 -3.19 0.13
N ALA A 13 -65.02 -2.26 0.77
CA ALA A 13 -63.77 -2.45 1.46
C ALA A 13 -63.95 -3.35 2.70
N ALA A 14 -63.06 -4.32 2.89
CA ALA A 14 -62.51 -4.75 4.18
C ALA A 14 -61.68 -6.04 4.01
N MET A 15 -60.37 -5.90 3.96
CA MET A 15 -59.43 -6.78 4.68
C MET A 15 -58.02 -6.18 4.59
N LEU A 16 -57.75 -5.26 5.52
CA LEU A 16 -56.40 -5.16 6.08
C LEU A 16 -56.03 -6.54 6.64
N LEU A 17 -54.87 -7.05 6.24
CA LEU A 17 -53.91 -7.86 7.02
C LEU A 17 -53.06 -8.68 6.05
N LEU A 18 -52.00 -8.08 5.50
CA LEU A 18 -50.78 -8.81 5.14
C LEU A 18 -49.59 -7.83 5.20
N ALA A 19 -49.42 -7.22 6.38
CA ALA A 19 -48.13 -6.73 6.82
C ALA A 19 -47.46 -7.86 7.61
N ALA A 20 -46.55 -8.59 6.96
CA ALA A 20 -45.48 -9.35 7.61
C ALA A 20 -44.56 -9.90 6.51
N CYS A 21 -43.25 -9.75 6.71
CA CYS A 21 -42.15 -10.12 5.82
C CYS A 21 -41.77 -9.08 4.74
N GLN A 22 -41.66 -7.80 5.12
CA GLN A 22 -40.53 -7.02 4.62
C GLN A 22 -39.44 -7.13 5.69
N SER A 23 -38.60 -8.15 5.55
CA SER A 23 -37.39 -8.29 6.35
C SER A 23 -36.60 -7.00 6.20
N GLY A 24 -36.54 -6.23 7.29
CA GLY A 24 -35.75 -5.02 7.38
C GLY A 24 -34.29 -5.35 7.22
N ILE A 25 -33.82 -5.34 5.98
CA ILE A 25 -32.45 -4.95 5.69
C ILE A 25 -32.48 -3.43 5.79
N VAL A 26 -32.09 -2.92 6.95
CA VAL A 26 -31.57 -1.57 7.04
C VAL A 26 -30.34 -1.57 6.13
N GLN A 27 -30.52 -1.16 4.88
CA GLN A 27 -29.41 -0.67 4.08
C GLN A 27 -28.87 0.53 4.88
N PRO A 28 -27.61 0.51 5.33
CA PRO A 28 -27.04 1.75 5.81
C PRO A 28 -27.14 2.72 4.63
N ASP A 29 -27.83 3.84 4.82
CA ASP A 29 -27.75 4.97 3.90
C ASP A 29 -26.27 5.30 3.78
N ALA A 30 -25.66 4.84 2.68
CA ALA A 30 -24.39 5.33 2.26
C ALA A 30 -24.65 6.78 1.86
N THR A 31 -24.46 7.69 2.82
CA THR A 31 -24.27 9.10 2.49
C THR A 31 -23.14 9.13 1.47
N GLU A 32 -23.48 9.32 0.19
CA GLU A 32 -22.50 9.37 -0.88
C GLU A 32 -21.66 10.62 -0.68
N THR A 33 -20.56 10.46 0.07
CA THR A 33 -19.57 11.50 0.24
C THR A 33 -18.91 11.70 -1.13
N SER A 34 -19.24 12.81 -1.77
CA SER A 34 -18.59 13.21 -3.01
C SER A 34 -17.30 13.98 -2.70
N TYR A 35 -16.20 13.55 -3.31
CA TYR A 35 -14.90 14.21 -3.20
C TYR A 35 -14.60 15.00 -4.46
N SER A 36 -13.95 16.16 -4.32
CA SER A 36 -13.48 16.95 -5.48
C SER A 36 -12.15 17.65 -5.22
N GLY A 37 -11.37 17.84 -6.28
CA GLY A 37 -10.10 18.58 -6.27
C GLY A 37 -8.91 17.75 -6.77
N THR A 38 -7.71 18.31 -6.63
CA THR A 38 -6.45 17.67 -7.05
C THR A 38 -5.66 17.24 -5.82
N LEU A 39 -5.21 15.99 -5.80
CA LEU A 39 -4.23 15.46 -4.86
C LEU A 39 -2.87 15.32 -5.53
N ARG A 40 -1.82 15.81 -4.86
CA ARG A 40 -0.42 15.63 -5.24
C ARG A 40 0.19 14.50 -4.40
N VAL A 41 0.64 13.45 -5.06
CA VAL A 41 1.16 12.23 -4.42
C VAL A 41 2.62 12.03 -4.82
N ALA A 42 3.51 12.02 -3.84
CA ALA A 42 4.89 11.64 -4.00
C ALA A 42 5.05 10.14 -3.73
N LEU A 43 5.53 9.37 -4.71
CA LEU A 43 5.79 7.93 -4.58
C LEU A 43 7.26 7.62 -4.79
N PHE A 44 7.79 6.57 -4.17
CA PHE A 44 9.10 6.05 -4.56
C PHE A 44 9.01 5.46 -5.95
N GLY A 45 9.58 6.18 -6.92
CA GLY A 45 9.52 5.87 -8.34
C GLY A 45 9.83 4.40 -8.60
N GLY A 46 8.86 3.70 -9.20
CA GLY A 46 8.92 2.27 -9.49
C GLY A 46 10.05 1.91 -10.47
N TYR A 47 9.74 1.17 -11.53
CA TYR A 47 10.81 0.68 -12.44
C TYR A 47 11.51 1.79 -13.25
N SER A 48 10.91 2.98 -13.37
CA SER A 48 11.50 4.15 -14.03
C SER A 48 11.25 5.42 -13.21
N PHE A 49 12.30 6.22 -13.00
CA PHE A 49 12.22 7.46 -12.23
C PHE A 49 11.72 8.63 -13.09
N GLN A 50 10.77 9.41 -12.59
CA GLN A 50 10.20 10.59 -13.25
C GLN A 50 9.98 11.73 -12.24
N SER A 51 10.82 12.76 -12.32
CA SER A 51 10.79 13.92 -11.42
C SER A 51 9.72 14.96 -11.75
N THR A 52 9.07 14.85 -12.91
CA THR A 52 7.96 15.71 -13.31
C THR A 52 6.63 15.06 -12.95
N PRO A 53 5.61 15.83 -12.50
CA PRO A 53 4.29 15.27 -12.24
C PRO A 53 3.71 14.56 -13.45
N TYR A 54 3.02 13.45 -13.23
CA TYR A 54 2.36 12.67 -14.26
C TYR A 54 1.01 12.11 -13.76
N PRO A 55 0.07 11.79 -14.68
CA PRO A 55 -1.23 11.25 -14.29
C PRO A 55 -1.09 9.90 -13.59
N ALA A 56 -1.95 9.64 -12.61
CA ALA A 56 -2.04 8.30 -12.02
C ALA A 56 -2.41 7.23 -13.08
N GLY A 57 -1.94 6.00 -12.86
CA GLY A 57 -2.06 4.91 -13.84
C GLY A 57 -0.98 4.86 -14.93
N ASN A 58 -0.08 5.85 -15.01
CA ASN A 58 0.94 5.91 -16.08
C ASN A 58 2.04 4.84 -15.98
N LYS A 59 2.16 4.12 -14.85
CA LYS A 59 3.22 3.13 -14.62
C LYS A 59 2.66 1.76 -14.30
N PRO A 60 3.28 0.66 -14.78
CA PRO A 60 2.85 -0.70 -14.50
C PRO A 60 3.31 -1.13 -13.09
N TYR A 61 2.69 -0.56 -12.05
CA TYR A 61 3.02 -0.86 -10.66
C TYR A 61 1.75 -0.83 -9.79
N PRO A 62 1.55 -1.79 -8.86
CA PRO A 62 0.23 -2.04 -8.25
C PRO A 62 -0.44 -0.84 -7.55
N ILE A 63 0.33 0.10 -7.03
CA ILE A 63 -0.22 1.32 -6.42
C ILE A 63 -0.88 2.23 -7.47
N HIS A 64 -0.37 2.29 -8.70
CA HIS A 64 -0.96 3.10 -9.76
C HIS A 64 -2.32 2.56 -10.19
N ASP A 65 -2.50 1.23 -10.22
CA ASP A 65 -3.79 0.61 -10.51
C ASP A 65 -4.82 0.95 -9.43
N ARG A 66 -4.42 0.96 -8.16
CA ARG A 66 -5.28 1.35 -7.03
C ARG A 66 -5.66 2.82 -7.08
N ILE A 67 -4.71 3.70 -7.40
CA ILE A 67 -4.97 5.14 -7.56
C ILE A 67 -5.93 5.37 -8.73
N LYS A 68 -5.72 4.67 -9.86
CA LYS A 68 -6.62 4.74 -11.02
C LYS A 68 -8.05 4.30 -10.65
N ALA A 69 -8.20 3.16 -9.99
CA ALA A 69 -9.51 2.68 -9.54
C ALA A 69 -10.20 3.65 -8.58
N PHE A 70 -9.44 4.31 -7.70
CA PHE A 70 -9.98 5.36 -6.83
C PHE A 70 -10.50 6.55 -7.63
N MET A 71 -9.76 7.04 -8.63
CA MET A 71 -10.23 8.15 -9.50
C MET A 71 -11.44 7.74 -10.35
N GLU A 72 -11.51 6.49 -10.83
CA GLU A 72 -12.68 5.98 -11.56
C GLU A 72 -13.95 5.98 -10.69
N GLN A 73 -13.81 5.74 -9.38
CA GLN A 73 -14.89 5.83 -8.40
C GLN A 73 -15.18 7.27 -7.95
N ASN A 74 -14.27 8.20 -8.20
CA ASN A 74 -14.34 9.59 -7.75
C ASN A 74 -13.99 10.53 -8.92
N PRO A 75 -14.90 10.71 -9.91
CA PRO A 75 -14.58 11.37 -11.18
C PRO A 75 -14.21 12.85 -11.05
N ASN A 76 -14.55 13.48 -9.92
CA ASN A 76 -14.19 14.87 -9.61
C ASN A 76 -12.84 15.00 -8.91
N VAL A 77 -12.14 13.88 -8.65
CA VAL A 77 -10.81 13.86 -8.05
C VAL A 77 -9.76 13.61 -9.13
N GLN A 78 -8.75 14.46 -9.15
CA GLN A 78 -7.55 14.29 -9.96
C GLN A 78 -6.36 13.93 -9.06
N ILE A 79 -5.50 13.02 -9.52
CA ILE A 79 -4.30 12.63 -8.79
C ILE A 79 -3.08 12.80 -9.69
N GLU A 80 -2.21 13.72 -9.28
CA GLU A 80 -0.90 13.96 -9.88
C GLU A 80 0.16 13.23 -9.08
N VAL A 81 0.91 12.35 -9.73
CA VAL A 81 1.97 11.57 -9.10
C VAL A 81 3.34 12.12 -9.52
N THR A 82 4.27 12.26 -8.57
CA THR A 82 5.68 12.54 -8.85
C THR A 82 6.54 11.49 -8.19
N ASP A 83 7.60 11.04 -8.87
CA ASP A 83 8.56 10.17 -8.22
C ASP A 83 9.46 10.95 -7.28
N PHE A 84 9.54 10.45 -6.06
CA PHE A 84 10.20 11.08 -4.96
C PHE A 84 11.49 10.33 -4.60
N PRO A 85 12.63 11.03 -4.49
CA PRO A 85 13.86 10.38 -4.06
C PRO A 85 13.83 10.11 -2.55
N SER A 86 14.14 8.87 -2.14
CA SER A 86 14.36 8.54 -0.72
C SER A 86 15.51 9.35 -0.11
N LEU A 87 15.57 9.47 1.22
CA LEU A 87 16.68 10.13 1.93
C LEU A 87 18.04 9.50 1.59
N SER A 88 18.10 8.19 1.31
CA SER A 88 19.33 7.54 0.86
C SER A 88 19.84 8.04 -0.49
N ALA A 89 18.95 8.50 -1.37
CA ALA A 89 19.30 9.04 -2.68
C ALA A 89 19.54 10.56 -2.62
N LYS A 90 18.74 11.28 -1.82
CA LYS A 90 18.87 12.72 -1.59
C LYS A 90 18.53 13.04 -0.12
N PRO A 91 19.53 13.23 0.76
CA PRO A 91 19.33 13.39 2.20
C PRO A 91 18.48 14.58 2.65
N THR A 92 18.23 15.55 1.76
CA THR A 92 17.38 16.71 2.05
C THR A 92 15.97 16.60 1.48
N ALA A 93 15.69 15.60 0.64
CA ALA A 93 14.46 15.54 -0.14
C ALA A 93 13.20 15.59 0.71
N VAL A 94 13.07 14.71 1.71
CA VAL A 94 11.87 14.62 2.56
C VAL A 94 11.63 15.94 3.29
N ARG A 95 12.70 16.55 3.83
CA ARG A 95 12.60 17.85 4.51
C ARG A 95 12.12 18.94 3.55
N GLU A 96 12.75 19.06 2.38
CA GLU A 96 12.37 20.04 1.36
C GLU A 96 10.90 19.87 0.93
N ALA A 97 10.45 18.63 0.74
CA ALA A 97 9.07 18.33 0.34
C ALA A 97 8.04 18.65 1.43
N LEU A 98 8.41 18.48 2.70
CA LEU A 98 7.54 18.82 3.82
C LEU A 98 7.49 20.32 4.10
N ASP A 99 8.58 21.03 3.81
CA ASP A 99 8.68 22.49 3.98
C ASP A 99 8.03 23.26 2.81
N ASP A 100 7.80 22.62 1.67
CA ASP A 100 7.12 23.22 0.51
C ASP A 100 5.61 23.39 0.79
N PRO A 101 5.06 24.62 0.88
CA PRO A 101 3.62 24.84 1.07
C PRO A 101 2.78 24.35 -0.12
N ASP A 102 3.36 24.33 -1.31
CA ASP A 102 2.76 23.80 -2.54
C ASP A 102 3.23 22.38 -2.84
N GLY A 103 3.87 21.73 -1.86
CA GLY A 103 4.34 20.37 -1.95
C GLY A 103 3.22 19.33 -2.01
N TYR A 104 3.57 18.10 -1.66
CA TYR A 104 2.69 16.94 -1.78
C TYR A 104 1.68 16.84 -0.63
N ASP A 105 0.49 16.35 -0.92
CA ASP A 105 -0.54 16.04 0.08
C ASP A 105 -0.29 14.67 0.72
N ILE A 106 0.23 13.72 -0.07
CA ILE A 106 0.61 12.38 0.37
C ILE A 106 2.05 12.10 -0.06
N ILE A 107 2.89 11.63 0.86
CA ILE A 107 4.28 11.30 0.59
C ILE A 107 4.55 9.87 1.03
N GLU A 108 5.02 9.04 0.10
CA GLU A 108 5.60 7.75 0.39
C GLU A 108 6.97 7.93 1.09
N MET A 109 7.12 7.35 2.27
CA MET A 109 8.31 7.42 3.12
C MET A 109 8.47 6.15 3.96
N ASN A 110 9.67 5.89 4.45
CA ASN A 110 9.88 4.87 5.48
C ASN A 110 9.86 5.48 6.90
N ILE A 111 9.75 4.62 7.92
CA ILE A 111 9.66 5.05 9.33
C ILE A 111 10.87 5.89 9.79
N HIS A 112 12.08 5.62 9.27
CA HIS A 112 13.26 6.41 9.63
C HIS A 112 13.17 7.83 9.06
N GLU A 113 12.68 7.97 7.84
CA GLU A 113 12.50 9.27 7.20
C GLU A 113 11.44 10.11 7.92
N ALA A 114 10.33 9.49 8.32
CA ALA A 114 9.30 10.12 9.11
C ALA A 114 9.84 10.61 10.47
N ARG A 115 10.61 9.77 11.18
CA ARG A 115 11.25 10.14 12.46
C ARG A 115 12.25 11.29 12.32
N LEU A 116 13.05 11.30 11.24
CA LEU A 116 14.11 12.30 11.06
C LEU A 116 13.60 13.64 10.51
N ALA A 117 12.61 13.62 9.61
CA ALA A 117 12.19 14.81 8.86
C ALA A 117 10.74 15.24 9.13
N GLY A 118 9.91 14.37 9.71
CA GLY A 118 8.48 14.56 9.90
C GLY A 118 8.06 15.28 11.18
N ASN A 119 8.97 15.51 12.13
CA ASN A 119 8.63 16.12 13.43
C ASN A 119 7.91 17.48 13.24
N GLY A 120 6.68 17.55 13.73
CA GLY A 120 5.80 18.73 13.62
C GLY A 120 5.25 19.03 12.22
N ARG A 121 5.50 18.17 11.22
CA ARG A 121 5.15 18.41 9.81
C ARG A 121 4.13 17.44 9.21
N LEU A 122 3.86 16.33 9.90
CA LEU A 122 2.91 15.30 9.46
C LEU A 122 1.60 15.42 10.23
N SER A 123 0.48 15.18 9.54
CA SER A 123 -0.83 15.12 10.19
C SER A 123 -1.02 13.78 10.89
N SER A 124 -1.57 13.79 12.11
CA SER A 124 -2.02 12.55 12.76
C SER A 124 -3.09 11.88 11.90
N LEU A 125 -2.99 10.55 11.79
CA LEU A 125 -3.97 9.70 11.11
C LEU A 125 -4.92 9.00 12.08
N GLU A 126 -4.86 9.33 13.37
CA GLU A 126 -5.62 8.67 14.43
C GLU A 126 -7.12 8.63 14.13
N SER A 127 -7.74 9.77 13.80
CA SER A 127 -9.17 9.81 13.44
C SER A 127 -9.50 8.88 12.27
N ARG A 128 -8.66 8.89 11.23
CA ARG A 128 -8.84 8.03 10.04
C ARG A 128 -8.70 6.54 10.41
N ILE A 129 -7.77 6.21 11.28
CA ILE A 129 -7.57 4.84 11.77
C ILE A 129 -8.75 4.39 12.61
N GLN A 130 -9.27 5.23 13.50
CA GLN A 130 -10.45 4.92 14.31
C GLN A 130 -11.69 4.70 13.43
N GLU A 131 -11.93 5.57 12.45
CA GLU A 131 -13.03 5.45 11.48
C GLU A 131 -12.95 4.14 10.68
N ASN A 132 -11.74 3.70 10.33
CA ASN A 132 -11.52 2.51 9.49
C ASN A 132 -11.20 1.25 10.29
N LYS A 133 -11.21 1.30 11.63
CA LYS A 133 -10.85 0.17 12.51
C LYS A 133 -11.57 -1.14 12.19
N PRO A 134 -12.88 -1.17 11.82
CA PRO A 134 -13.54 -2.42 11.44
C PRO A 134 -12.95 -3.09 10.17
N ARG A 135 -12.27 -2.31 9.32
CA ARG A 135 -11.62 -2.76 8.08
C ARG A 135 -10.11 -2.96 8.25
N TRP A 136 -9.49 -2.19 9.14
CA TRP A 136 -8.06 -2.20 9.43
C TRP A 136 -7.81 -2.93 10.74
N ASP A 137 -7.91 -4.26 10.70
CA ASP A 137 -7.74 -5.16 11.85
C ASP A 137 -6.56 -6.13 11.66
N GLY A 138 -6.41 -7.07 12.60
CA GLY A 138 -5.41 -8.13 12.54
C GLY A 138 -3.97 -7.64 12.41
N ASP A 139 -3.19 -8.26 11.53
CA ASP A 139 -1.77 -7.93 11.36
C ASP A 139 -1.55 -6.55 10.73
N TYR A 140 -2.50 -6.05 9.93
CA TYR A 140 -2.40 -4.69 9.38
C TYR A 140 -2.46 -3.64 10.49
N ALA A 141 -3.36 -3.82 11.46
CA ALA A 141 -3.45 -2.94 12.64
C ALA A 141 -2.18 -2.98 13.50
N LYS A 142 -1.62 -4.17 13.75
CA LYS A 142 -0.35 -4.33 14.49
C LYS A 142 0.81 -3.60 13.80
N VAL A 143 0.84 -3.65 12.48
CA VAL A 143 1.87 -2.97 11.69
C VAL A 143 1.73 -1.46 11.82
N ILE A 144 0.50 -0.90 11.81
CA ILE A 144 0.27 0.52 12.12
C ILE A 144 0.79 0.88 13.52
N GLU A 145 0.43 0.10 14.55
CA GLU A 145 0.85 0.31 15.94
C GLU A 145 2.39 0.31 16.08
N GLN A 146 3.08 -0.64 15.43
CA GLN A 146 4.54 -0.72 15.43
C GLN A 146 5.22 0.46 14.73
N ALA A 147 4.50 1.19 13.87
CA ALA A 147 5.03 2.32 13.12
C ALA A 147 4.74 3.68 13.75
N GLU A 148 4.11 3.71 14.92
CA GLU A 148 3.89 4.94 15.68
C GLU A 148 5.20 5.65 16.00
N ILE A 149 5.12 6.98 16.00
CA ILE A 149 6.21 7.88 16.38
C ILE A 149 5.72 8.63 17.60
N ASP A 150 6.39 8.42 18.73
CA ASP A 150 6.00 8.97 20.03
C ASP A 150 4.53 8.66 20.41
N GLY A 151 4.06 7.46 20.05
CA GLY A 151 2.69 7.00 20.31
C GLY A 151 1.63 7.60 19.39
N ILE A 152 2.02 8.30 18.32
CA ILE A 152 1.11 8.93 17.37
C ILE A 152 1.22 8.24 16.00
N PRO A 153 0.10 7.80 15.40
CA PRO A 153 0.12 7.15 14.10
C PRO A 153 0.11 8.18 12.97
N TYR A 154 1.29 8.48 12.41
CA TYR A 154 1.44 9.39 11.26
C TYR A 154 1.50 8.67 9.90
N LEU A 155 1.61 7.34 9.92
CA LEU A 155 1.97 6.52 8.77
C LEU A 155 0.95 5.42 8.53
N LEU A 156 0.61 5.18 7.27
CA LEU A 156 -0.16 4.00 6.84
C LEU A 156 0.71 3.09 5.96
N PRO A 157 0.73 1.77 6.21
CA PRO A 157 1.54 0.84 5.43
C PRO A 157 0.91 0.64 4.05
N VAL A 158 1.64 0.99 3.00
CA VAL A 158 1.19 0.79 1.61
C VAL A 158 1.86 -0.41 0.95
N ARG A 159 3.03 -0.80 1.45
CA ARG A 159 3.72 -2.04 1.06
C ARG A 159 4.65 -2.52 2.15
N SER A 160 4.80 -3.84 2.21
CA SER A 160 5.82 -4.50 3.02
C SER A 160 6.82 -5.13 2.09
N ASP A 161 8.06 -4.67 2.18
CA ASP A 161 9.19 -5.35 1.60
C ASP A 161 10.06 -5.81 2.80
N PRO A 162 9.98 -7.08 3.25
CA PRO A 162 10.77 -7.59 4.38
C PRO A 162 12.17 -8.07 3.95
N MET A 163 13.17 -7.93 4.83
CA MET A 163 14.49 -8.51 4.58
C MET A 163 14.41 -10.04 4.70
N MET A 164 14.93 -10.75 3.70
CA MET A 164 14.81 -12.20 3.59
C MET A 164 16.16 -12.81 3.21
N VAL A 165 16.47 -13.98 3.78
CA VAL A 165 17.64 -14.76 3.37
C VAL A 165 17.22 -15.83 2.37
N TYR A 166 17.81 -15.79 1.18
CA TYR A 166 17.67 -16.82 0.16
C TYR A 166 18.96 -17.64 0.11
N TYR A 167 18.84 -18.96 0.10
CA TYR A 167 19.99 -19.85 0.09
C TYR A 167 19.78 -20.98 -0.91
N ASP A 168 20.89 -21.46 -1.49
CA ASP A 168 20.90 -22.68 -2.28
C ASP A 168 20.98 -23.90 -1.34
N ARG A 169 19.87 -24.64 -1.24
CA ARG A 169 19.77 -25.86 -0.42
C ARG A 169 20.81 -26.92 -0.77
N LEU A 170 21.12 -27.08 -2.06
CA LEU A 170 22.09 -28.09 -2.51
C LEU A 170 23.51 -27.69 -2.11
N ALA A 171 23.85 -26.40 -2.21
CA ALA A 171 25.15 -25.91 -1.74
C ALA A 171 25.31 -26.11 -0.23
N PHE A 172 24.27 -25.81 0.55
CA PHE A 172 24.28 -26.02 2.00
C PHE A 172 24.45 -27.50 2.34
N ALA A 173 23.68 -28.39 1.69
CA ALA A 173 23.79 -29.83 1.91
C ALA A 173 25.18 -30.39 1.53
N GLN A 174 25.74 -29.98 0.39
CA GLN A 174 27.07 -30.44 -0.07
C GLN A 174 28.21 -30.00 0.85
N LEU A 175 28.08 -28.83 1.49
CA LEU A 175 29.05 -28.33 2.46
C LEU A 175 28.72 -28.79 3.90
N GLY A 176 27.64 -29.54 4.13
CA GLY A 176 27.20 -29.91 5.49
C GLY A 176 26.91 -28.69 6.36
N LEU A 177 26.36 -27.63 5.78
CA LEU A 177 25.92 -26.43 6.49
C LEU A 177 24.50 -26.64 7.03
N PRO A 178 24.19 -26.19 8.26
CA PRO A 178 22.82 -26.18 8.75
C PRO A 178 21.98 -25.19 7.93
N GLU A 179 20.71 -25.52 7.68
CA GLU A 179 19.80 -24.63 6.98
C GLU A 179 19.48 -23.38 7.81
N PRO A 180 19.24 -22.22 7.16
CA PRO A 180 18.74 -21.02 7.84
C PRO A 180 17.43 -21.32 8.58
N ARG A 181 17.28 -20.75 9.78
CA ARG A 181 16.11 -20.93 10.64
C ARG A 181 15.63 -19.62 11.25
N GLU A 182 14.44 -19.61 11.81
CA GLU A 182 13.99 -18.47 12.62
C GLU A 182 14.94 -18.25 13.79
N GLY A 183 15.29 -16.99 14.06
CA GLY A 183 16.29 -16.63 15.07
C GLY A 183 17.70 -17.11 14.73
N TRP A 184 18.06 -17.24 13.45
CA TRP A 184 19.41 -17.66 13.04
C TRP A 184 20.48 -16.72 13.64
N PRO A 185 21.39 -17.23 14.50
CA PRO A 185 22.42 -16.39 15.11
C PRO A 185 23.32 -15.75 14.06
N LEU A 186 23.69 -14.49 14.28
CA LEU A 186 24.50 -13.74 13.32
C LEU A 186 25.87 -14.38 13.11
N GLU A 187 26.41 -15.03 14.14
CA GLU A 187 27.67 -15.76 14.11
C GLU A 187 27.56 -17.03 13.24
N GLU A 188 26.45 -17.77 13.36
CA GLU A 188 26.17 -18.93 12.50
C GLU A 188 25.98 -18.50 11.05
N PHE A 189 25.26 -17.40 10.82
CA PHE A 189 25.12 -16.77 9.51
C PHE A 189 26.48 -16.42 8.90
N ALA A 190 27.34 -15.72 9.65
CA ALA A 190 28.66 -15.30 9.19
C ALA A 190 29.57 -16.50 8.90
N SER A 191 29.53 -17.54 9.74
CA SER A 191 30.26 -18.78 9.53
C SER A 191 29.82 -19.48 8.24
N ALA A 192 28.50 -19.62 8.01
CA ALA A 192 27.97 -20.21 6.79
C ALA A 192 28.37 -19.40 5.54
N ALA A 193 28.29 -18.07 5.62
CA ALA A 193 28.72 -17.18 4.55
C ALA A 193 30.20 -17.37 4.19
N ASN A 194 31.10 -17.44 5.19
CA ASN A 194 32.52 -17.66 4.95
C ASN A 194 32.79 -19.02 4.29
N ARG A 195 32.15 -20.09 4.76
CA ARG A 195 32.31 -21.44 4.18
C ARG A 195 31.83 -21.52 2.73
N LEU A 196 30.77 -20.81 2.40
CA LEU A 196 30.30 -20.69 1.01
C LEU A 196 31.32 -19.93 0.15
N ALA A 197 31.85 -18.81 0.65
CA ALA A 197 32.85 -18.02 -0.06
C ALA A 197 34.16 -18.80 -0.29
N GLU A 198 34.63 -19.56 0.71
CA GLU A 198 35.78 -20.46 0.60
C GLU A 198 35.59 -21.56 -0.46
N ALA A 199 34.34 -22.02 -0.64
CA ALA A 199 33.96 -22.96 -1.67
C ALA A 199 33.77 -22.30 -3.07
N GLY A 200 34.11 -21.02 -3.22
CA GLY A 200 33.95 -20.26 -4.47
C GLY A 200 32.50 -19.88 -4.79
N LEU A 201 31.59 -20.00 -3.81
CA LEU A 201 30.17 -19.66 -3.98
C LEU A 201 29.92 -18.20 -3.60
N SER A 202 28.97 -17.58 -4.29
CA SER A 202 28.71 -16.15 -4.12
C SER A 202 27.80 -15.89 -2.92
N VAL A 203 28.28 -15.04 -2.01
CA VAL A 203 27.48 -14.46 -0.93
C VAL A 203 27.27 -12.98 -1.24
N ALA A 204 26.02 -12.55 -1.33
CA ALA A 204 25.70 -11.19 -1.73
C ALA A 204 24.55 -10.58 -0.94
N PHE A 205 24.65 -9.28 -0.72
CA PHE A 205 23.54 -8.43 -0.28
C PHE A 205 22.94 -7.77 -1.53
N ARG A 206 21.64 -8.01 -1.81
CA ARG A 206 20.99 -7.47 -3.02
C ARG A 206 19.67 -6.78 -2.71
N SER A 207 19.48 -5.60 -3.28
CA SER A 207 18.16 -4.93 -3.35
C SER A 207 17.28 -5.60 -4.41
N ILE A 208 15.98 -5.69 -4.14
CA ILE A 208 14.97 -6.21 -5.09
C ILE A 208 14.73 -5.26 -6.27
N SER A 209 15.08 -3.97 -6.16
CA SER A 209 14.75 -2.95 -7.17
C SER A 209 15.49 -3.09 -8.50
N THR A 210 16.53 -3.92 -8.60
CA THR A 210 17.30 -4.12 -9.82
C THR A 210 17.04 -5.50 -10.44
N ARG A 211 15.85 -5.68 -11.04
CA ARG A 211 15.72 -6.69 -12.11
C ARG A 211 16.48 -6.17 -13.33
N ARG A 212 17.77 -6.48 -13.45
CA ARG A 212 18.36 -6.62 -14.79
C ARG A 212 17.65 -7.82 -15.42
N SER A 213 17.03 -7.65 -16.59
CA SER A 213 16.75 -8.82 -17.44
C SER A 213 18.05 -9.58 -17.55
N PRO A 214 18.09 -10.90 -17.26
CA PRO A 214 19.31 -11.66 -17.44
C PRO A 214 19.72 -11.49 -18.90
N SER A 215 20.94 -11.00 -19.11
CA SER A 215 21.51 -11.03 -20.44
C SER A 215 21.75 -12.50 -20.79
N SER A 216 21.73 -12.87 -22.07
CA SER A 216 21.97 -14.26 -22.50
C SER A 216 23.31 -14.83 -22.00
N ALA A 217 24.25 -13.97 -21.56
CA ALA A 217 25.52 -14.37 -20.94
C ALA A 217 25.40 -14.79 -19.46
N ASP A 218 24.32 -14.45 -18.76
CA ASP A 218 24.07 -14.87 -17.37
C ASP A 218 23.44 -16.28 -17.29
N SER A 219 23.15 -16.90 -18.43
CA SER A 219 22.53 -18.23 -18.50
C SER A 219 23.51 -19.40 -18.33
N GLU A 220 24.82 -19.16 -18.38
CA GLU A 220 25.84 -20.21 -18.27
C GLU A 220 26.57 -20.29 -16.92
N ALA A 221 26.32 -19.36 -16.00
CA ALA A 221 26.82 -19.46 -14.63
C ALA A 221 25.66 -19.77 -13.69
N CYS A 222 25.35 -21.07 -13.53
CA CYS A 222 24.53 -21.58 -12.44
C CYS A 222 25.30 -21.44 -11.11
N THR A 223 25.71 -20.22 -10.78
CA THR A 223 26.41 -19.92 -9.54
C THR A 223 25.43 -20.20 -8.41
N ARG A 224 25.82 -21.06 -7.48
CA ARG A 224 25.06 -21.35 -6.26
C ARG A 224 25.28 -20.18 -5.29
N HIS A 225 24.23 -19.59 -4.76
CA HIS A 225 24.30 -18.33 -4.02
C HIS A 225 23.67 -18.42 -2.63
N LEU A 226 24.22 -17.65 -1.68
CA LEU A 226 23.51 -17.13 -0.51
C LEU A 226 23.25 -15.64 -0.77
N ILE A 227 21.99 -15.25 -0.82
CA ILE A 227 21.58 -13.87 -1.09
C ILE A 227 20.79 -13.36 0.12
N ILE A 228 21.36 -12.40 0.85
CA ILE A 228 20.56 -11.58 1.76
C ILE A 228 19.85 -10.55 0.88
N ARG A 229 18.53 -10.66 0.81
CA ARG A 229 17.72 -9.61 0.21
C ARG A 229 17.30 -8.66 1.29
N THR A 230 17.53 -7.39 1.05
CA THR A 230 17.01 -6.35 1.91
C THR A 230 15.93 -5.57 1.23
N SER A 231 15.12 -5.00 2.08
CA SER A 231 13.83 -4.48 1.70
C SER A 231 13.41 -3.49 2.78
N LYS A 232 12.65 -2.47 2.36
CA LYS A 232 12.24 -1.35 3.19
C LYS A 232 10.75 -1.49 3.45
N PHE A 233 10.32 -1.29 4.70
CA PHE A 233 8.91 -1.01 4.96
C PHE A 233 8.59 0.41 4.53
N ILE A 234 7.54 0.55 3.73
CA ILE A 234 7.25 1.81 3.09
C ILE A 234 5.78 2.17 3.32
N TRP A 235 5.62 3.41 3.72
CA TRP A 235 4.44 3.96 4.32
C TRP A 235 4.06 5.23 3.58
N THR A 236 2.81 5.63 3.70
CA THR A 236 2.38 6.97 3.28
C THR A 236 2.11 7.81 4.50
N ALA A 237 2.67 9.01 4.52
CA ALA A 237 2.24 10.06 5.43
C ALA A 237 1.33 11.04 4.70
N ALA A 238 0.44 11.69 5.46
CA ALA A 238 -0.43 12.71 4.93
C ALA A 238 -0.12 14.08 5.53
N ARG A 239 -0.30 15.10 4.70
CA ARG A 239 -0.53 16.49 5.10
C ARG A 239 -2.04 16.77 5.02
N PRO A 240 -2.52 17.91 5.55
CA PRO A 240 -3.92 18.29 5.40
C PRO A 240 -4.33 18.26 3.93
N SER A 241 -5.39 17.51 3.61
CA SER A 241 -5.83 17.32 2.22
C SER A 241 -6.48 18.57 1.66
N ARG A 242 -6.18 18.90 0.40
CA ARG A 242 -6.87 19.97 -0.36
C ARG A 242 -8.22 19.55 -0.94
N LEU A 243 -8.63 18.29 -0.74
CA LEU A 243 -9.93 17.79 -1.18
C LEU A 243 -11.05 18.39 -0.34
N SER A 244 -12.11 18.84 -1.01
CA SER A 244 -13.38 19.14 -0.37
C SER A 244 -14.26 17.89 -0.37
N SER A 245 -15.02 17.71 0.71
CA SER A 245 -16.10 16.72 0.80
C SER A 245 -17.41 17.47 1.01
N SER A 246 -18.41 17.20 0.16
CA SER A 246 -19.78 17.68 0.36
C SER A 246 -20.74 16.52 0.50
N MET A 247 -21.63 16.60 1.51
CA MET A 247 -22.79 15.73 1.58
C MET A 247 -23.89 16.29 0.68
N PRO A 248 -24.63 15.46 -0.07
CA PRO A 248 -25.80 15.92 -0.81
C PRO A 248 -26.82 16.51 0.18
N ALA A 249 -27.42 17.64 -0.22
CA ALA A 249 -28.41 18.39 0.54
C ALA A 249 -29.75 17.66 0.67
#